data_AF-A0A7C5GDP4-F1
#
_entry.id   AF-A0A7C5GDP4-F1
#
_cell.length_a   1.000
_cell.length_b   1.000
_cell.length_c   1.000
_cell.angle_alpha   90.00
_cell.angle_beta   90.00
_cell.angle_gamma   90.00
#
_symmetry.space_group_name_H-M   'P 1'
#
loop_
_entity.id
_entity.type
_entity.pdbx_description
1 polymer ?
#
loop_
_entity_poly.entity_id
_entity_poly.type
_entity_poly.pdbx_seq_one_letter_code
_entity_poly.pdbx_strand_id
1 'polypeptide(L)' 'EVTKGEHQYIANTPIELSDEQMEEVDVLIDRLEEDEDVQAVYTNIN' A
#
# COMPACT_ATOMS: atom_id res chain seq x y z
N GLU A 1 11.47 -21.75 13.33
CA GLU A 1 11.97 -20.39 13.64
C GLU A 1 11.02 -19.41 12.98
N VAL A 2 10.59 -18.36 13.69
CA VAL A 2 9.74 -17.33 13.10
C VAL A 2 10.65 -16.33 12.38
N THR A 3 10.42 -16.13 11.09
CA THR A 3 11.29 -15.32 10.22
C THR A 3 10.93 -13.84 10.23
N LYS A 4 9.67 -13.46 10.48
CA LYS A 4 9.20 -12.08 10.69
C LYS A 4 7.80 -12.11 11.34
N GLY A 5 7.46 -11.07 12.11
CA GLY A 5 6.10 -10.84 12.61
C GLY A 5 5.83 -9.35 12.72
N GLU A 6 4.76 -8.89 12.09
CA GLU A 6 4.32 -7.49 12.09
C GLU A 6 2.78 -7.43 11.99
N HIS A 7 2.18 -6.35 12.48
CA HIS A 7 0.74 -6.12 12.36
C HIS A 7 0.45 -5.35 11.07
N GLN A 8 -0.45 -5.88 10.24
CA GLN A 8 -0.83 -5.30 8.95
C GLN A 8 -2.35 -5.33 8.78
N TYR A 9 -2.86 -4.45 7.92
CA TYR A 9 -4.26 -4.49 7.49
C TYR A 9 -4.37 -5.30 6.20
N ILE A 10 -5.32 -6.24 6.18
CA ILE A 10 -5.61 -7.08 5.00
C ILE A 10 -6.95 -6.65 4.43
N ALA A 11 -6.97 -6.30 3.15
CA ALA A 11 -8.18 -5.93 2.45
C ALA A 11 -9.11 -7.16 2.28
N ASN A 12 -10.39 -7.00 2.61
CA ASN A 12 -11.40 -8.05 2.42
C ASN A 12 -11.84 -8.19 0.94
N THR A 13 -11.56 -7.18 0.12
CA THR A 13 -11.96 -7.13 -1.29
C THR A 13 -10.90 -6.38 -2.09
N PRO A 14 -9.95 -7.10 -2.69
CA PRO A 14 -8.94 -6.52 -3.57
C PRO A 14 -9.58 -5.97 -4.85
N ILE A 15 -8.96 -4.93 -5.42
CA ILE A 15 -9.32 -4.32 -6.70
C ILE A 15 -8.13 -4.35 -7.65
N GLU A 16 -8.43 -4.49 -8.94
CA GLU A 16 -7.47 -4.32 -10.02
C GLU A 16 -7.61 -2.90 -10.55
N LEU A 17 -6.50 -2.22 -10.78
CA LEU A 17 -6.47 -0.91 -11.43
C LEU A 17 -5.97 -1.08 -12.87
N SER A 18 -6.36 -0.17 -13.77
CA SER A 18 -5.69 -0.09 -15.07
C SER A 18 -4.27 0.46 -14.92
N ASP A 19 -3.41 0.23 -15.91
CA ASP A 19 -2.02 0.71 -15.89
C ASP A 19 -1.93 2.23 -15.66
N GLU A 20 -2.80 3.02 -16.33
CA GLU A 20 -2.88 4.47 -16.14
C GLU A 20 -3.26 4.86 -14.70
N GLN A 21 -4.19 4.12 -14.08
CA GLN A 21 -4.61 4.37 -12.71
C GLN A 21 -3.55 3.95 -11.69
N MET A 22 -2.82 2.88 -11.98
CA MET A 22 -1.70 2.44 -11.14
C MET A 22 -0.61 3.50 -11.13
N GLU A 23 -0.24 4.06 -12.29
CA GLU A 23 0.80 5.10 -12.36
C GLU A 23 0.44 6.34 -11.55
N GLU A 24 -0.82 6.77 -11.56
CA GLU A 24 -1.29 7.88 -10.72
C GLU A 24 -1.26 7.55 -9.22
N VAL A 25 -1.64 6.32 -8.86
CA VAL A 25 -1.71 5.88 -7.47
C VAL A 25 -0.32 5.60 -6.90
N ASP A 26 0.62 5.07 -7.68
CA ASP A 26 2.01 4.85 -7.26
C ASP A 26 2.67 6.17 -6.82
N VAL A 27 2.49 7.23 -7.62
CA VAL A 27 2.98 8.57 -7.25
C VAL A 27 2.33 9.07 -5.95
N LEU A 28 1.08 8.73 -5.69
CA LEU A 28 0.41 9.08 -4.43
C LEU A 28 0.97 8.27 -3.25
N ILE A 29 1.16 6.97 -3.42
CA ILE A 29 1.70 6.08 -2.39
C ILE A 29 3.11 6.51 -2.01
N ASP A 30 3.99 6.73 -2.99
CA ASP A 30 5.37 7.16 -2.76
C ASP A 30 5.42 8.44 -1.91
N ARG A 31 4.58 9.42 -2.23
CA ARG A 31 4.51 10.68 -1.48
C ARG A 31 4.01 10.51 -0.04
N LEU A 32 3.16 9.51 0.21
CA LEU A 32 2.69 9.20 1.56
C LEU A 32 3.76 8.43 2.35
N GLU A 33 4.52 7.55 1.70
CA GLU A 33 5.61 6.80 2.35
C GLU A 33 6.83 7.66 2.69
N GLU A 34 7.08 8.72 1.92
CA GLU A 34 8.14 9.69 2.18
C GLU A 34 7.83 10.66 3.34
N ASP A 35 6.58 10.71 3.80
CA ASP A 35 6.17 11.59 4.89
C ASP A 35 6.60 11.03 6.25
N GLU A 36 7.38 11.80 7.01
CA GLU A 36 7.94 11.39 8.30
C GLU A 36 6.87 11.10 9.38
N ASP A 37 5.67 11.65 9.22
CA ASP A 37 4.54 11.43 10.12
C ASP A 37 3.74 10.16 9.75
N VAL A 38 3.93 9.61 8.54
CA VAL A 38 3.24 8.41 8.08
C VAL A 38 3.99 7.16 8.53
N GLN A 39 3.28 6.28 9.26
CA GLN A 39 3.88 5.07 9.83
C GLN A 39 3.79 3.86 8.89
N ALA A 40 2.73 3.76 8.08
CA ALA A 40 2.52 2.69 7.11
C ALA A 40 1.37 3.04 6.16
N VAL A 41 1.48 2.63 4.90
CA VAL A 41 0.44 2.74 3.88
C VAL A 41 -0.11 1.35 3.57
N TYR A 42 -1.43 1.21 3.49
CA TYR A 42 -2.12 -0.03 3.14
C TYR A 42 -3.18 0.25 2.09
N THR A 43 -3.19 -0.53 1.01
CA THR A 43 -4.16 -0.38 -0.07
C THR A 43 -4.92 -1.70 -0.26
N ASN A 44 -6.05 -1.64 -0.97
CA ASN A 44 -6.78 -2.80 -1.43
C ASN A 44 -6.47 -3.14 -2.90
N ILE A 45 -5.34 -2.68 -3.41
CA ILE A 45 -4.91 -2.91 -4.79
C ILE A 45 -4.20 -4.28 -4.84
N ASN A 46 -4.46 -5.05 -5.90
CA ASN A 46 -3.98 -6.42 -6.06
C ASN A 46 -2.68 -6.53 -6.87
#